data_AF-A0A3R8M118-F1
#
_entry.id   AF-A0A3R8M118-F1
#
_cell.length_a   1.000
_cell.length_b   1.000
_cell.length_c   1.000
_cell.angle_alpha   90.00
_cell.angle_beta   90.00
_cell.angle_gamma   90.00
#
_symmetry.space_group_name_H-M   'P 1'
#
loop_
_entity.id
_entity.type
_entity.pdbx_description
1 polymer ?
#
loop_
_entity_poly.entity_id
_entity_poly.type
_entity_poly.pdbx_seq_one_letter_code
_entity_poly.pdbx_strand_id
1 'polypeptide(L)'
;KCQNYFFEAKRNKKTVILVTHSMPDVRRYCDRAMLIQDGYIAKIGDPDEIADAYSDSFLPPREVVEARQKEAAIRNAVTVNAVNVAVDGETQKFLDT
;
A
#
# COMPACT_ATOMS: atom_id res chain seq x y z
N LYS A 1 3.80 -30.31 7.17
CA LYS A 1 4.09 -31.07 8.41
C LYS A 1 4.37 -30.16 9.63
N CYS A 2 5.01 -28.98 9.47
CA CYS A 2 5.33 -28.11 10.63
C CYS A 2 4.20 -27.17 11.11
N GLN A 3 3.26 -26.77 10.24
CA GLN A 3 2.21 -25.77 10.60
C GLN A 3 1.21 -26.26 11.66
N ASN A 4 0.96 -27.58 11.73
CA ASN A 4 0.03 -28.15 12.72
C ASN A 4 0.56 -28.06 14.16
N TYR A 5 1.89 -27.95 14.32
CA TYR A 5 2.52 -27.88 15.63
C TYR A 5 2.06 -26.66 16.43
N PHE A 6 1.88 -25.51 15.79
CA PHE A 6 1.45 -24.28 16.47
C PHE A 6 0.05 -24.42 17.06
N PHE A 7 -0.88 -25.02 16.30
CA PHE A 7 -2.23 -25.29 16.79
C PHE A 7 -2.24 -26.34 17.91
N GLU A 8 -1.41 -27.38 17.80
CA GLU A 8 -1.29 -28.40 18.83
C GLU A 8 -0.67 -27.85 20.12
N ALA A 9 0.41 -27.07 20.02
CA ALA A 9 1.05 -26.40 21.15
C ALA A 9 0.08 -25.44 21.86
N LYS A 10 -0.71 -24.68 21.09
CA LYS A 10 -1.77 -23.81 21.61
C LYS A 10 -2.86 -24.57 22.34
N ARG A 11 -3.35 -25.69 21.76
CA ARG A 11 -4.32 -26.59 22.42
C ARG A 11 -3.77 -27.18 23.73
N ASN A 12 -2.48 -27.47 23.76
CA ASN A 12 -1.77 -27.95 24.95
C ASN A 12 -1.39 -26.83 25.94
N LYS A 13 -1.92 -25.61 25.79
CA LYS A 13 -1.68 -24.44 26.65
C LYS A 13 -0.20 -24.08 26.80
N LYS A 14 0.62 -24.36 25.79
CA LYS A 14 2.03 -23.93 25.76
C LYS A 14 2.12 -22.51 25.22
N THR A 15 2.96 -21.69 25.84
CA THR A 15 3.31 -20.37 25.31
C THR A 15 4.29 -20.55 24.15
N VAL A 16 3.96 -19.98 22.99
CA VAL A 16 4.80 -20.02 21.80
C VAL A 16 5.15 -18.59 21.39
N ILE A 17 6.42 -18.34 21.12
CA ILE A 17 6.90 -17.08 20.55
C ILE A 17 7.22 -17.33 19.09
N LEU A 18 6.50 -16.67 18.19
CA LEU A 18 6.71 -16.71 16.75
C LEU A 18 7.36 -15.41 16.29
N VAL A 19 8.55 -15.51 15.68
CA VAL A 19 9.23 -14.38 15.04
C VAL A 19 9.19 -14.60 13.53
N THR A 20 8.55 -13.68 12.81
CA THR A 20 8.36 -13.79 11.36
C THR A 20 8.16 -12.42 10.74
N HIS A 21 8.49 -12.31 9.45
CA HIS A 21 8.14 -11.16 8.60
C HIS A 21 6.84 -11.41 7.80
N SER A 22 6.29 -12.63 7.88
CA SER A 22 5.06 -13.00 7.18
C SER A 22 3.84 -12.56 7.99
N MET A 23 3.22 -11.45 7.57
CA MET A 23 1.99 -10.96 8.19
C MET A 23 0.81 -11.93 8.09
N PRO A 24 0.64 -12.73 7.01
CA PRO A 24 -0.36 -13.81 6.99
C PRO A 24 -0.18 -14.84 8.10
N ASP A 25 1.07 -15.17 8.45
CA ASP A 25 1.34 -16.11 9.55
C ASP A 25 1.06 -15.49 10.92
N VAL A 26 1.38 -14.20 11.10
CA VAL A 26 1.03 -13.44 12.31
C VAL A 26 -0.48 -13.47 12.54
N ARG A 27 -1.28 -13.13 11.52
CA ARG A 27 -2.75 -13.15 11.60
C ARG A 27 -3.31 -14.55 11.86
N ARG A 28 -2.68 -15.59 11.30
CA ARG A 28 -3.19 -16.96 11.37
C ARG A 28 -2.87 -17.67 12.68
N TYR A 29 -1.69 -17.43 13.26
CA TYR A 29 -1.19 -18.25 14.37
C TYR A 29 -1.11 -17.50 15.70
N CYS A 30 -0.95 -16.17 15.69
CA CYS A 30 -0.77 -15.39 16.92
C CYS A 30 -2.11 -15.01 17.56
N ASP A 31 -2.13 -14.96 18.89
CA ASP A 31 -3.22 -14.37 19.68
C ASP A 31 -2.98 -12.88 19.97
N ARG A 32 -1.71 -12.48 19.95
CA ARG A 32 -1.23 -11.13 20.19
C ARG A 32 0.09 -10.95 19.45
N ALA A 33 0.35 -9.75 18.95
CA ALA A 33 1.59 -9.44 18.23
C ALA A 33 2.25 -8.17 18.75
N MET A 34 3.55 -8.06 18.52
CA MET A 34 4.38 -6.93 18.90
C MET A 34 5.28 -6.58 17.72
N LEU A 35 5.25 -5.31 17.30
CA LEU A 35 6.15 -4.75 16.32
C LEU A 35 7.33 -4.11 17.04
N ILE A 36 8.54 -4.54 16.70
CA ILE A 36 9.79 -3.95 17.16
C ILE A 36 10.41 -3.19 16.00
N GLN A 37 10.80 -1.94 16.23
CA GLN A 37 11.45 -1.07 15.27
C GLN A 37 12.57 -0.30 15.97
N ASP A 38 13.77 -0.30 15.38
CA ASP A 38 14.96 0.39 15.91
C ASP A 38 15.29 0.06 17.37
N GLY A 39 15.00 -1.17 17.81
CA GLY A 39 15.23 -1.62 19.18
C GLY A 39 14.14 -1.24 20.19
N TYR A 40 13.07 -0.56 19.74
CA TYR A 40 11.94 -0.16 20.57
C TYR A 40 10.66 -0.90 20.18
N ILE A 41 9.75 -1.04 21.15
CA ILE A 41 8.41 -1.57 20.89
C ILE A 41 7.59 -0.45 20.23
N ALA A 42 7.38 -0.55 18.92
CA ALA A 42 6.61 0.43 18.16
C ALA A 42 5.11 0.26 18.40
N LYS A 43 4.61 -0.98 18.46
CA LYS A 43 3.21 -1.29 18.71
C LYS A 43 3.06 -2.69 19.32
N ILE A 44 2.05 -2.91 20.16
CA ILE A 44 1.71 -4.22 20.71
C ILE A 44 0.19 -4.33 20.85
N GLY A 45 -0.39 -5.45 20.42
CA GLY A 45 -1.84 -5.60 20.43
C GLY A 45 -2.33 -6.70 19.51
N ASP A 46 -3.47 -6.42 18.88
CA ASP A 46 -4.13 -7.35 17.96
C ASP A 46 -3.24 -7.70 16.75
N PRO A 47 -3.16 -8.98 16.34
CA PRO A 47 -2.36 -9.41 15.19
C PRO A 47 -2.68 -8.70 13.87
N ASP A 48 -3.95 -8.38 13.59
CA ASP A 48 -4.35 -7.69 12.36
C ASP A 48 -3.83 -6.26 12.37
N GLU A 49 -4.01 -5.56 13.48
CA GLU A 49 -3.53 -4.19 13.65
C GLU A 49 -2.00 -4.06 13.55
N ILE A 50 -1.27 -5.05 14.05
CA ILE A 50 0.19 -5.09 13.98
C ILE A 50 0.64 -5.44 12.56
N ALA A 51 -0.10 -6.34 11.90
CA ALA A 51 0.17 -6.70 10.52
C ALA A 51 -0.01 -5.51 9.57
N ASP A 52 -1.08 -4.74 9.74
CA ASP A 52 -1.34 -3.53 8.98
C ASP A 52 -0.24 -2.49 9.23
N ALA A 53 0.11 -2.23 10.50
CA ALA A 53 1.17 -1.28 10.86
C ALA A 53 2.53 -1.67 10.27
N TYR A 54 2.87 -2.97 10.25
CA TYR A 54 4.10 -3.45 9.62
C TYR A 54 4.09 -3.19 8.12
N SER A 55 2.99 -3.49 7.42
CA SER A 55 2.86 -3.24 5.98
C SER A 55 2.98 -1.76 5.63
N ASP A 56 2.37 -0.88 6.44
CA ASP A 56 2.43 0.57 6.24
C ASP A 56 3.85 1.13 6.41
N SER A 57 4.69 0.53 7.26
CA SER A 57 6.09 0.97 7.45
C SER A 57 6.97 0.84 6.19
N PHE A 58 6.55 0.04 5.19
CA PHE A 58 7.26 -0.09 3.91
C PHE A 58 6.64 0.76 2.80
N LEU A 59 5.47 1.37 3.03
CA LEU A 59 4.84 2.23 2.06
C LEU A 59 5.52 3.61 2.07
N PRO A 60 5.74 4.22 0.90
CA PRO A 60 6.19 5.60 0.85
C PRO A 60 5.12 6.50 1.49
N PRO A 61 5.50 7.60 2.17
CA PRO A 61 4.55 8.50 2.82
C PRO A 61 3.38 8.86 1.91
N ARG A 62 2.14 8.94 2.43
CA ARG A 62 0.95 9.22 1.61
C ARG A 62 1.13 10.42 0.68
N GLU A 63 1.81 11.46 1.16
CA GLU A 63 2.12 12.68 0.40
C GLU A 63 2.87 12.40 -0.92
N VAL A 64 3.85 11.49 -0.94
CA VAL A 64 4.58 11.13 -2.17
C VAL A 64 3.77 10.23 -3.09
N VAL A 65 2.83 9.44 -2.57
CA VAL A 65 1.89 8.65 -3.39
C VAL A 65 0.89 9.59 -4.07
N GLU A 66 0.33 10.53 -3.33
CA GLU A 66 -0.62 11.53 -3.85
C GLU A 66 0.01 12.46 -4.88
N ALA A 67 1.25 12.92 -4.65
CA ALA A 67 2.00 13.73 -5.61
C ALA A 67 2.22 12.98 -6.93
N ARG A 68 2.61 11.70 -6.89
CA ARG A 68 2.79 10.87 -8.08
C ARG A 68 1.49 10.65 -8.85
N GLN A 69 0.37 10.48 -8.15
CA GLN A 69 -0.95 10.34 -8.78
C GLN A 69 -1.39 11.63 -9.48
N LYS A 70 -1.18 12.80 -8.84
CA LYS A 70 -1.44 14.10 -9.47
C LYS A 70 -0.56 14.31 -10.70
N GLU A 71 0.74 14.01 -10.63
CA GLU A 71 1.65 14.12 -11.78
C GLU A 71 1.28 13.15 -12.93
N ALA A 72 0.83 11.93 -12.61
CA ALA A 72 0.35 10.99 -13.62
C ALA A 72 -0.96 11.45 -14.28
N ALA A 73 -1.87 12.05 -13.51
CA ALA A 73 -3.10 12.64 -14.04
C ALA A 73 -2.81 13.84 -14.97
N ILE A 74 -1.82 14.66 -14.64
CA ILE A 74 -1.40 15.81 -15.45
C ILE A 74 -0.70 15.36 -16.74
N ARG A 75 0.12 14.30 -16.70
CA ARG A 75 0.79 13.78 -17.91
C ARG A 75 -0.16 13.32 -19.02
N ASN A 76 -1.35 12.84 -18.67
CA ASN A 76 -2.35 12.40 -19.65
C ASN A 76 -3.29 13.52 -20.12
N ALA A 77 -3.13 14.74 -19.62
CA ALA A 77 -3.92 15.89 -20.05
C ALA A 77 -3.23 16.56 -21.26
N VAL A 78 -3.65 16.19 -22.47
CA VAL A 78 -3.32 16.98 -23.68
C VAL A 78 -4.27 18.18 -23.72
N THR A 79 -3.72 19.38 -23.56
CA THR A 79 -4.46 20.63 -23.74
C THR A 79 -4.27 21.09 -25.19
N VAL A 80 -5.33 21.04 -26.00
CA VAL A 80 -5.26 21.48 -27.40
C VAL A 80 -5.51 22.98 -27.45
N ASN A 81 -4.44 23.76 -27.64
CA ASN A 81 -4.53 25.23 -27.66
C ASN A 81 -5.08 25.80 -28.98
N ALA A 82 -4.96 25.07 -30.08
CA ALA A 82 -5.53 25.46 -31.38
C ALA A 82 -5.65 24.23 -32.30
N VAL A 83 -6.79 24.10 -32.96
CA VAL A 83 -6.99 23.17 -34.08
C VAL A 83 -7.17 24.00 -35.34
N ASN A 84 -6.28 23.82 -36.32
CA ASN A 84 -6.41 24.42 -37.65
C ASN A 84 -6.83 23.33 -38.63
N VAL A 85 -7.96 23.53 -39.32
CA VAL A 85 -8.40 22.65 -40.41
C VAL A 85 -8.25 23.42 -41.71
N ALA A 86 -7.52 22.83 -42.67
CA ALA A 86 -7.36 23.35 -44.01
C ALA A 86 -8.12 22.47 -44.99
N VAL A 87 -8.98 23.08 -45.80
CA VAL A 87 -9.66 22.42 -46.92
C VAL A 87 -9.31 23.24 -48.17
N ASP A 88 -8.85 22.56 -49.22
CA ASP A 88 -8.50 23.17 -50.51
C ASP A 88 -7.49 24.34 -50.45
N GLY A 89 -6.51 24.24 -49.55
CA GLY A 89 -5.38 25.18 -49.48
C GLY A 89 -5.65 26.48 -48.72
N GLU A 90 -6.86 26.67 -48.17
CA GLU A 90 -7.16 27.79 -47.28
C GLU A 90 -7.42 27.30 -45.85
N THR A 91 -6.74 27.93 -44.89
CA THR A 91 -6.92 27.65 -43.46
C THR A 91 -8.10 28.46 -42.94
N GLN A 92 -9.19 27.81 -42.52
CA GLN A 92 -10.29 28.55 -41.90
C GLN A 92 -10.11 28.68 -40.39
N LYS A 93 -10.09 29.93 -39.93
CA LYS A 93 -10.03 30.32 -38.52
C LYS A 93 -11.47 30.43 -38.00
N PHE A 94 -12.01 29.36 -37.43
CA PHE A 94 -13.29 29.44 -36.73
C PHE A 94 -13.05 29.77 -35.26
N LEU A 95 -13.24 31.03 -34.90
CA LEU A 95 -13.81 31.46 -33.62
C LEU A 95 -14.01 32.97 -33.67
N ASP A 96 -15.27 33.38 -33.79
CA ASP A 96 -15.74 34.58 -33.11
C ASP A 96 -16.98 34.19 -32.29
N THR A 97 -16.85 34.41 -30.98
CA THR A 97 -17.83 34.29 -29.88
C THR A 97 -18.02 32.93 -29.22
#